data_AF-A0A967WV52-F1
#
_entry.id   AF-A0A967WV52-F1
#
_cell.length_a   1.000
_cell.length_b   1.000
_cell.length_c   1.000
_cell.angle_alpha   90.00
_cell.angle_beta   90.00
_cell.angle_gamma   90.00
#
_symmetry.space_group_name_H-M   'P 1'
#
loop_
_entity.id
_entity.type
_entity.pdbx_description
1 polymer ?
#
loop_
_entity_poly.entity_id
_entity_poly.type
_entity_poly.pdbx_seq_one_letter_code
_entity_poly.pdbx_strand_id
1 'polypeptide(L)'
;LRDYYLDLSQLEGMDAQRVADLIAQFWTRHQAQDARADALATLGLRDPVDAPTIKQTYRRLAMRHHPDRGGDAAQLQAIHQAMQTLALTR
;
A
#
# COMPACT_ATOMS: atom_id res chain seq x y z
N LEU A 1 -3.76 -25.56 2.12
CA LEU A 1 -2.58 -24.67 2.41
C LEU A 1 -2.83 -23.69 3.57
N ARG A 2 -3.92 -23.82 4.33
CA ARG A 2 -4.20 -23.00 5.52
C ARG A 2 -3.88 -23.74 6.83
N ASP A 3 -3.73 -25.07 6.75
CA ASP A 3 -3.60 -25.96 7.92
C ASP A 3 -2.19 -26.02 8.49
N TYR A 4 -1.18 -25.46 7.79
CA TYR A 4 0.20 -25.39 8.28
C TYR A 4 0.40 -24.33 9.39
N TYR A 5 -0.55 -23.41 9.56
CA TYR A 5 -0.48 -22.33 10.56
C TYR A 5 -1.17 -22.66 11.88
N LEU A 6 -1.79 -23.84 12.01
CA LEU A 6 -2.58 -24.21 13.20
C LEU A 6 -2.08 -25.49 13.88
N ASP A 7 -0.89 -25.97 13.52
CA ASP A 7 -0.27 -27.11 14.18
C ASP A 7 0.65 -26.62 15.32
N LEU A 8 0.05 -26.43 16.50
CA LEU A 8 0.73 -26.07 17.75
C LEU A 8 1.72 -27.14 18.24
N SER A 9 1.82 -28.29 17.57
CA SER A 9 2.74 -29.37 17.92
C SER A 9 4.19 -29.14 17.44
N GLN A 10 4.47 -28.11 16.62
CA GLN A 10 5.84 -27.72 16.23
C GLN A 10 6.42 -26.55 17.06
N LEU A 11 5.69 -26.07 18.07
CA LEU A 11 6.12 -25.00 18.98
C LEU A 11 6.90 -25.51 20.20
N GLU A 12 7.15 -26.81 20.30
CA GLU A 12 8.10 -27.38 21.26
C GLU A 12 9.54 -27.24 20.73
N GLY A 13 10.04 -26.01 20.69
CA GLY A 13 11.45 -25.73 20.38
C GLY A 13 11.72 -24.45 19.59
N MET A 14 10.69 -23.77 19.09
CA MET A 14 10.85 -22.45 18.48
C MET A 14 10.93 -21.38 19.56
N ASP A 15 12.10 -20.76 19.68
CA ASP A 15 12.37 -19.58 20.50
C ASP A 15 11.23 -18.55 20.34
N ALA A 16 10.63 -18.15 21.46
CA ALA A 16 9.53 -17.19 21.49
C ALA A 16 9.89 -15.88 20.76
N GLN A 17 11.19 -15.53 20.75
CA GLN A 17 11.75 -14.41 20.01
C GLN A 17 11.49 -14.55 18.49
N ARG A 18 11.62 -15.75 17.94
CA ARG A 18 11.46 -16.00 16.50
C ARG A 18 9.99 -15.90 16.06
N VAL A 19 9.06 -16.33 16.90
CA VAL A 19 7.62 -16.18 16.65
C VAL A 19 7.23 -14.70 16.70
N ALA A 20 7.76 -13.94 17.66
CA ALA A 20 7.55 -12.51 17.76
C ALA A 20 8.07 -11.78 16.50
N ASP A 21 9.27 -12.12 16.02
CA ASP A 21 9.84 -11.55 14.80
C ASP A 21 8.97 -11.83 13.57
N LEU A 22 8.43 -13.05 13.43
CA LEU A 22 7.57 -13.42 12.32
C LEU A 22 6.25 -12.64 12.34
N ILE A 23 5.65 -12.47 13.52
CA ILE A 23 4.43 -11.68 13.71
C ILE A 23 4.70 -10.20 13.42
N ALA A 24 5.81 -9.65 13.90
CA ALA A 24 6.20 -8.26 13.63
C ALA A 24 6.42 -8.00 12.12
N GLN A 25 7.13 -8.90 11.44
CA GLN A 25 7.32 -8.84 9.99
C GLN A 25 6.00 -8.96 9.24
N PHE A 26 5.07 -9.80 9.71
CA PHE A 26 3.74 -9.96 9.13
C PHE A 26 2.93 -8.67 9.22
N TRP A 27 2.81 -8.06 10.40
CA TRP A 27 2.07 -6.80 10.58
C TRP A 27 2.68 -5.64 9.79
N THR A 28 4.01 -5.60 9.67
CA THR A 28 4.71 -4.57 8.91
C THR A 28 4.43 -4.71 7.41
N ARG A 29 4.50 -5.93 6.88
CA ARG A 29 4.20 -6.21 5.47
C ARG A 29 2.73 -5.97 5.15
N HIS A 30 1.82 -6.38 6.04
CA HIS A 30 0.39 -6.20 5.86
C HIS A 30 0.02 -4.71 5.80
N GLN A 31 0.50 -3.91 6.76
CA GLN A 31 0.30 -2.45 6.75
C GLN A 31 0.86 -1.77 5.49
N ALA A 32 2.00 -2.23 4.99
CA ALA A 32 2.57 -1.70 3.74
C ALA A 32 1.74 -2.07 2.50
N GLN A 33 1.16 -3.28 2.46
CA GLN A 33 0.26 -3.69 1.37
C GLN A 33 -1.07 -2.92 1.40
N ASP A 34 -1.64 -2.67 2.58
CA ASP A 34 -2.85 -1.88 2.74
C ASP A 34 -2.61 -0.43 2.28
N ALA A 35 -1.47 0.17 2.68
CA ALA A 35 -1.09 1.52 2.25
C ALA A 35 -0.95 1.64 0.72
N ARG A 36 -0.41 0.62 0.04
CA ARG A 36 -0.34 0.60 -1.43
C ARG A 36 -1.73 0.51 -2.05
N ALA A 37 -2.58 -0.41 -1.56
CA ALA A 37 -3.92 -0.60 -2.09
C ALA A 37 -4.76 0.67 -1.96
N ASP A 38 -4.72 1.34 -0.82
CA ASP A 38 -5.44 2.59 -0.56
C ASP A 38 -4.93 3.75 -1.44
N ALA A 39 -3.61 3.83 -1.63
CA ALA A 39 -3.00 4.83 -2.50
C ALA A 39 -3.37 4.60 -3.98
N LEU A 40 -3.41 3.35 -4.43
CA LEU A 40 -3.90 3.02 -5.77
C LEU A 40 -5.39 3.37 -5.91
N ALA A 41 -6.21 3.04 -4.92
CA ALA A 41 -7.64 3.36 -4.92
C ALA A 41 -7.90 4.87 -5.01
N THR A 42 -7.07 5.69 -4.35
CA THR A 42 -7.11 7.17 -4.43
C THR A 42 -6.86 7.67 -5.86
N LEU A 43 -6.01 6.97 -6.63
CA LEU A 43 -5.77 7.25 -8.04
C LEU A 43 -6.81 6.58 -8.98
N GLY A 44 -7.77 5.83 -8.44
CA GLY A 44 -8.72 5.04 -9.21
C GLY A 44 -8.10 3.82 -9.90
N LEU A 45 -7.00 3.30 -9.34
CA LEU A 45 -6.25 2.14 -9.84
C LEU A 45 -6.38 0.96 -8.87
N ARG A 46 -6.01 -0.23 -9.35
CA ARG A 46 -5.88 -1.44 -8.54
C ARG A 46 -4.71 -2.28 -9.04
N ASP A 47 -4.10 -3.07 -8.17
CA ASP A 47 -3.11 -4.05 -8.60
C ASP A 47 -3.77 -5.19 -9.43
N PRO A 48 -3.04 -5.80 -10.38
CA PRO A 48 -1.69 -5.45 -10.79
C PRO A 48 -1.66 -4.21 -11.69
N VAL A 49 -0.81 -3.24 -11.37
CA VAL A 49 -0.58 -2.04 -12.19
C VAL A 49 0.90 -1.67 -12.23
N ASP A 50 1.37 -1.23 -13.39
CA ASP A 50 2.76 -0.87 -13.60
C ASP A 50 3.05 0.61 -13.22
N ALA A 51 4.31 0.89 -12.90
CA ALA A 51 4.77 2.23 -12.55
C ALA A 51 4.46 3.32 -13.60
N PRO A 52 4.58 3.08 -14.93
CA PRO A 52 4.22 4.10 -15.91
C PRO A 52 2.72 4.42 -15.93
N THR A 53 1.82 3.44 -15.76
CA THR A 53 0.38 3.70 -15.67
C THR A 53 0.02 4.51 -14.42
N ILE A 54 0.65 4.22 -13.28
CA ILE A 54 0.50 5.02 -12.05
C ILE A 54 0.88 6.48 -12.32
N LYS A 55 2.07 6.71 -12.91
CA LYS A 55 2.57 8.07 -13.20
C LYS A 55 1.69 8.81 -14.20
N GLN A 56 1.20 8.14 -15.24
CA GLN A 56 0.31 8.75 -16.23
C GLN A 56 -1.02 9.16 -15.59
N THR A 57 -1.62 8.26 -14.80
CA THR A 57 -2.89 8.52 -14.10
C THR A 57 -2.75 9.67 -13.12
N TYR A 58 -1.67 9.70 -12.34
CA TYR A 58 -1.31 10.80 -11.45
C TYR A 58 -1.28 12.14 -12.19
N ARG A 59 -0.53 12.25 -13.31
CA ARG A 59 -0.42 13.51 -14.08
C ARG A 59 -1.78 13.97 -14.60
N ARG A 60 -2.60 13.05 -15.10
CA ARG A 60 -3.96 13.33 -15.58
C ARG A 60 -4.85 13.88 -14.47
N LEU A 61 -4.83 13.25 -13.29
CA LEU A 61 -5.63 13.69 -12.14
C LEU A 61 -5.13 15.04 -11.60
N ALA A 62 -3.82 15.23 -11.49
CA ALA A 62 -3.23 16.48 -11.04
C ALA A 62 -3.60 17.66 -11.95
N MET A 63 -3.61 17.46 -13.27
CA MET A 63 -4.06 18.48 -14.23
C MET A 63 -5.56 18.78 -14.12
N ARG A 64 -6.38 17.75 -13.85
CA ARG A 64 -7.84 17.89 -13.72
C ARG A 64 -8.24 18.66 -12.46
N HIS A 65 -7.58 18.39 -11.34
CA HIS A 65 -7.89 18.99 -10.04
C HIS A 65 -7.03 20.23 -9.74
N HIS A 66 -6.34 20.79 -10.74
CA HIS A 66 -5.49 21.96 -10.53
C HIS A 66 -6.34 23.19 -10.13
N PRO A 67 -6.00 23.91 -9.05
CA PRO A 67 -6.79 25.05 -8.55
C PRO A 67 -6.90 26.20 -9.58
N ASP A 68 -5.84 26.48 -10.35
CA ASP A 68 -5.87 27.48 -11.43
C ASP A 68 -6.89 27.18 -12.55
N ARG A 69 -7.39 25.94 -12.61
CA ARG A 69 -8.43 25.51 -13.56
C ARG A 69 -9.80 25.33 -12.91
N GLY A 70 -9.98 25.85 -11.69
CA GLY A 70 -11.20 25.65 -10.89
C GLY A 70 -11.30 24.27 -10.25
N GLY A 71 -10.17 23.56 -10.11
CA GLY A 71 -10.11 22.24 -9.48
C GLY A 71 -10.08 22.31 -7.94
N ASP A 72 -10.29 21.14 -7.32
CA ASP A 72 -10.30 20.99 -5.86
C ASP A 72 -8.89 20.74 -5.30
N ALA A 73 -8.38 21.69 -4.52
CA ALA A 73 -7.09 21.62 -3.87
C ALA A 73 -6.98 20.45 -2.85
N ALA A 74 -8.07 20.12 -2.15
CA ALA A 74 -8.07 18.98 -1.21
C ALA A 74 -7.92 17.66 -1.97
N GLN A 75 -8.56 17.56 -3.13
CA GLN A 75 -8.47 16.39 -3.99
C GLN A 75 -7.07 16.26 -4.61
N LEU A 76 -6.47 17.38 -5.03
CA LEU A 76 -5.08 17.41 -5.49
C LEU A 76 -4.09 16.98 -4.40
N GLN A 77 -4.32 17.42 -3.15
CA GLN A 77 -3.50 17.03 -2.01
C GLN A 77 -3.57 15.51 -1.75
N ALA A 78 -4.77 14.91 -1.82
CA ALA A 78 -4.94 13.46 -1.68
C ALA A 78 -4.20 12.70 -2.79
N ILE A 79 -4.26 13.18 -4.04
CA ILE A 79 -3.54 12.61 -5.18
C ILE A 79 -2.01 12.67 -4.95
N HIS A 80 -1.49 13.79 -4.42
CA HIS A 80 -0.07 13.92 -4.08
C HIS A 80 0.37 12.95 -2.98
N GLN A 81 -0.42 12.82 -1.91
CA GLN A 81 -0.14 11.90 -0.81
C GLN A 81 -0.13 10.44 -1.29
N ALA A 82 -1.11 10.04 -2.10
CA ALA A 82 -1.15 8.71 -2.69
C ALA A 82 0.11 8.40 -3.51
N MET A 83 0.57 9.34 -4.36
CA MET A 83 1.79 9.16 -5.14
C MET A 83 3.04 9.05 -4.26
N GLN A 84 3.12 9.80 -3.16
CA GLN A 84 4.23 9.68 -2.20
C GLN A 84 4.27 8.29 -1.55
N THR A 85 3.12 7.77 -1.10
CA THR A 85 3.00 6.41 -0.55
C THR A 85 3.46 5.34 -1.55
N LEU A 86 3.06 5.47 -2.82
CA LEU A 86 3.46 4.55 -3.89
C LEU A 86 4.95 4.67 -4.27
N ALA A 87 5.59 5.81 -4.01
CA ALA A 87 7.01 6.00 -4.24
C ALA A 87 7.87 5.41 -3.11
N LEU A 88 7.37 5.42 -1.87
CA LEU A 88 8.03 4.86 -0.68
C LEU A 88 7.89 3.34 -0.61
N THR A 89 6.78 2.80 -1.10
CA THR A 89 6.50 1.35 -1.11
C THR A 89 7.05 0.73 -2.40
N ARG A 90 8.39 0.54 -2.47
CA ARG A 90 9.09 -0.10 -3.59
C ARG A 90 9.25 -1.60 -3.42
#